data_AF-A0A941ZWI3-F1
#
_entry.id   AF-A0A941ZWI3-F1
#
_cell.length_a   1.000
_cell.length_b   1.000
_cell.length_c   1.000
_cell.angle_alpha   90.00
_cell.angle_beta   90.00
_cell.angle_gamma   90.00
#
_symmetry.space_group_name_H-M   'P 1'
#
loop_
_entity.id
_entity.type
_entity.pdbx_description
1 polymer ?
#
loop_
_entity_poly.entity_id
_entity_poly.type
_entity_poly.pdbx_seq_one_letter_code
_entity_poly.pdbx_strand_id
1 'polypeptide(L)' 'MNRSVEAVAKEYIHKGEVREGFLNRVEGAIRCYDPCLSCSTHALGQMPLLVQIFDRDDRLVTELKRD' A
#
# COMPACT_ATOMS: atom_id res chain seq x y z
N MET A 1 -2.46 10.84 5.39
CA MET A 1 -2.49 9.48 4.82
C MET A 1 -2.58 9.49 3.28
N ASN A 2 -3.69 9.92 2.68
CA ASN A 2 -3.93 9.81 1.22
C ASN A 2 -2.79 10.38 0.35
N ARG A 3 -2.28 11.58 0.68
CA ARG A 3 -1.14 12.19 -0.04
C ARG A 3 0.16 11.38 0.06
N SER A 4 0.40 10.71 1.19
CA SER A 4 1.58 9.87 1.36
C SER A 4 1.45 8.56 0.59
N VAL A 5 0.26 7.96 0.56
CA VAL A 5 -0.02 6.79 -0.30
C VAL A 5 0.09 7.17 -1.78
N GLU A 6 -0.42 8.34 -2.18
CA GLU A 6 -0.28 8.86 -3.54
C GLU A 6 1.19 9.08 -3.93
N ALA A 7 2.00 9.65 -3.04
CA ALA A 7 3.43 9.83 -3.29
C ALA A 7 4.15 8.49 -3.52
N VAL A 8 3.84 7.48 -2.69
CA VAL A 8 4.37 6.12 -2.87
C VAL A 8 3.89 5.50 -4.18
N ALA A 9 2.62 5.65 -4.54
CA ALA A 9 2.08 5.16 -5.80
C ALA A 9 2.81 5.76 -7.01
N LYS A 10 3.08 7.07 -7.01
CA LYS A 10 3.80 7.75 -8.11
C LYS A 10 5.24 7.27 -8.29
N GLU A 11 5.89 6.84 -7.20
CA GLU A 11 7.30 6.42 -7.21
C GLU A 11 7.48 4.93 -7.51
N TYR A 12 6.46 4.11 -7.24
CA TYR A 12 6.54 2.65 -7.33
C TYR A 12 5.67 2.05 -8.44
N ILE A 13 4.71 2.79 -9.00
CA ILE A 13 3.85 2.33 -10.09
C ILE A 13 4.26 3.02 -11.38
N HIS A 14 4.75 2.25 -12.35
CA HIS A 14 5.14 2.77 -13.67
C HIS A 14 4.62 1.86 -14.77
N LYS A 15 3.94 2.44 -15.76
CA LYS A 15 3.35 1.72 -16.91
C LYS A 15 2.48 0.52 -16.51
N GLY A 16 1.82 0.59 -15.35
CA GLY A 16 0.98 -0.50 -14.82
C GLY A 16 1.75 -1.58 -14.06
N GLU A 17 3.08 -1.52 -14.01
CA GLU A 17 3.90 -2.41 -13.21
C GLU A 17 4.15 -1.83 -11.82
N VAL A 18 3.99 -2.67 -10.80
CA VAL A 18 4.27 -2.31 -9.41
C VAL A 18 5.64 -2.83 -9.02
N ARG A 19 6.53 -1.93 -8.62
CA ARG A 19 7.88 -2.27 -8.18
C ARG A 19 7.89 -2.98 -6.83
N GLU A 20 8.92 -3.81 -6.64
CA GLU A 20 9.19 -4.47 -5.37
C GLU A 20 9.30 -3.45 -4.23
N GLY A 21 8.81 -3.82 -3.04
CA GLY A 21 8.83 -2.96 -1.86
C GLY A 21 7.70 -1.93 -1.77
N PHE A 22 6.81 -1.86 -2.78
CA PHE A 22 5.63 -0.99 -2.75
C PHE A 22 4.77 -1.18 -1.49
N LEU A 23 4.38 -2.42 -1.19
CA LEU A 23 3.54 -2.73 -0.01
C LEU A 23 4.21 -2.31 1.30
N ASN A 24 5.53 -2.51 1.43
CA ASN A 24 6.29 -2.09 2.62
C ASN A 24 6.28 -0.57 2.78
N ARG A 25 6.37 0.18 1.67
CA ARG A 25 6.36 1.64 1.71
C ARG A 25 4.97 2.19 2.00
N VAL A 26 3.92 1.57 1.45
CA VAL A 26 2.51 1.90 1.77
C VAL A 26 2.22 1.64 3.25
N GLU A 27 2.64 0.49 3.77
CA GLU A 27 2.53 0.20 5.20
C GLU A 27 3.23 1.26 6.05
N GLY A 28 4.49 1.57 5.74
CA GLY A 28 5.25 2.59 6.47
C GLY A 28 4.55 3.95 6.47
N ALA A 29 3.98 4.33 5.32
CA ALA A 29 3.17 5.56 5.22
C ALA A 29 1.94 5.51 6.13
N ILE A 30 1.20 4.41 6.19
CA ILE A 30 0.03 4.25 7.07
C ILE A 30 0.43 4.31 8.55
N ARG A 31 1.49 3.58 8.93
CA ARG A 31 2.02 3.53 10.32
C ARG A 31 2.42 4.91 10.85
N CYS A 32 2.90 5.80 9.98
CA CYS A 32 3.24 7.18 10.37
C CYS A 32 2.02 8.05 10.71
N TYR A 33 0.83 7.74 10.18
CA TYR A 33 -0.39 8.50 10.51
C TYR A 33 -1.20 7.87 11.64
N ASP A 34 -1.09 6.57 11.85
CA ASP A 34 -1.77 5.87 12.94
C ASP A 34 -0.83 4.86 13.65
N PRO A 35 -0.15 5.30 14.72
CA PRO A 35 0.68 4.42 15.53
C PRO A 35 -0.16 3.41 16.34
N CYS A 36 -1.45 3.64 16.58
CA CYS A 36 -2.31 2.69 17.29
C CYS A 36 -2.53 1.42 16.46
N LEU A 37 -2.73 1.55 15.15
CA LEU A 37 -2.72 0.41 14.21
C LEU A 37 -1.35 -0.28 14.14
N SER A 38 -0.26 0.45 14.41
CA SER A 38 1.08 -0.14 14.52
C SER A 38 1.23 -1.01 15.77
N CYS A 39 0.68 -0.57 16.90
CA CYS A 39 0.66 -1.34 18.15
C CYS A 39 -0.24 -2.57 18.06
N SER A 40 -1.38 -2.48 17.36
CA SER A 40 -2.28 -3.64 17.13
C SER A 40 -1.65 -4.71 16.23
N THR A 41 -0.83 -4.31 15.25
CA THR A 41 -0.15 -5.24 14.33
C THR A 41 1.13 -5.85 14.90
N HIS A 42 1.68 -5.32 15.99
CA HIS A 42 2.80 -5.96 16.69
C HIS A 42 2.43 -7.35 17.24
N ALA A 43 1.15 -7.60 17.55
CA ALA A 43 0.65 -8.91 17.96
C ALA A 43 0.42 -9.88 16.78
N LEU A 44 0.28 -9.36 15.56
CA LEU A 44 0.01 -10.13 14.33
C LEU A 44 1.25 -10.30 13.43
N GLY A 45 2.36 -9.61 13.73
CA GLY A 45 3.61 -9.68 12.98
C GLY A 45 3.67 -8.79 11.73
N GLN A 46 2.56 -8.64 11.00
CA GLN A 46 2.46 -7.79 9.83
C GLN A 46 1.10 -7.10 9.74
N MET A 47 1.03 -5.99 9.00
CA MET A 47 -0.24 -5.32 8.74
C MET A 47 -0.92 -5.95 7.51
N PRO A 48 -2.12 -6.53 7.64
CA PRO A 48 -2.87 -7.04 6.50
C PRO A 48 -3.18 -5.90 5.54
N LEU A 49 -2.91 -6.10 4.25
CA LEU A 49 -3.08 -5.09 3.21
C LEU A 49 -3.68 -5.73 1.96
N LEU A 50 -4.72 -5.08 1.42
CA LEU A 50 -5.26 -5.34 0.10
C LEU A 50 -5.14 -4.05 -0.71
N VAL A 51 -4.40 -4.08 -1.82
CA VAL A 51 -4.24 -2.95 -2.72
C VAL A 51 -4.69 -3.36 -4.11
N GLN A 52 -5.67 -2.63 -4.64
CA GLN A 52 -6.18 -2.81 -5.99
C GLN A 52 -5.79 -1.59 -6.83
N ILE A 53 -5.27 -1.85 -8.03
CA ILE A 53 -4.86 -0.81 -8.96
C ILE A 53 -5.79 -0.87 -10.16
N PHE A 54 -6.40 0.26 -10.48
CA PHE A 54 -7.33 0.40 -11.58
C PHE A 54 -6.70 1.26 -12.69
N ASP A 55 -7.05 0.97 -13.94
CA ASP A 55 -6.72 1.83 -15.06
C ASP A 55 -7.69 3.02 -15.16
N ARG A 56 -7.56 3.79 -16.24
CA ARG A 56 -8.39 4.98 -16.48
C ARG A 56 -9.85 4.66 -16.82
N ASP A 57 -10.13 3.41 -17.16
CA ASP A 57 -11.46 2.88 -17.50
C ASP A 57 -12.07 2.11 -16.31
N ASP A 58 -11.55 2.30 -15.10
CA ASP A 58 -11.93 1.59 -13.87
C ASP A 58 -11.77 0.06 -13.95
N ARG A 59 -10.88 -0.44 -14.81
CA ARG A 59 -10.58 -1.88 -14.89
C ARG A 59 -9.47 -2.24 -13.93
N LEU A 60 -9.67 -3.33 -13.19
CA LEU A 60 -8.65 -3.88 -12.29
C LEU A 60 -7.45 -4.36 -13.10
N VAL A 61 -6.32 -3.69 -12.93
CA VAL A 61 -5.03 -4.02 -13.56
C VAL A 61 -4.32 -5.08 -12.74
N THR A 62 -4.26 -4.88 -11.42
CA THR A 62 -3.59 -5.80 -10.51
C THR A 62 -4.13 -5.68 -9.10
N GLU A 63 -3.96 -6.76 -8.34
CA GLU A 63 -4.29 -6.86 -6.94
C GLU A 63 -3.08 -7.38 -6.17
N LEU A 64 -2.73 -6.69 -5.09
CA LEU A 64 -1.66 -7.05 -4.18
C LEU A 64 -2.25 -7.31 -2.81
N LYS A 65 -2.02 -8.51 -2.29
CA LYS A 65 -2.50 -8.92 -0.99
C LYS A 65 -1.33 -9.33 -0.10
N ARG A 66 -1.38 -8.88 1.15
CA ARG A 66 -0.54 -9.36 2.24
C ARG A 66 -1.44 -9.70 3.42
N ASP A 67 -1.40 -10.96 3.82
CA ASP A 67 -2.16 -11.50 4.95
C ASP A 67 -1.55 -11.13 6.30
#